data_AF-A0A4R6QL38-F1
#
_entry.id   AF-A0A4R6QL38-F1
#
_cell.length_a   1.000
_cell.length_b   1.000
_cell.length_c   1.000
_cell.angle_alpha   90.00
_cell.angle_beta   90.00
_cell.angle_gamma   90.00
#
_symmetry.space_group_name_H-M   'P 1'
#
loop_
_entity.id
_entity.type
_entity.pdbx_description
1 polymer ?
#
loop_
_entity_poly.entity_id
_entity_poly.type
_entity_poly.pdbx_seq_one_letter_code
_entity_poly.pdbx_strand_id
1 'polypeptide(L)'
;MNKREFMLGAGALIGAASTAGAATAGVGMAEPDADADRARTARPPELAPDLAMAKWQHYLGDEFAAPGGMLRLSEVQDECGARSGATAEQFSLLFVGTAALTAGTHALRHGTGQRIALFMQPAGLSAQGQALYRADFNLLG
;
A
#
# COMPACT_ATOMS: atom_id res chain seq x y z
N MET A 1 42.65 -1.51 -27.20
CA MET A 1 41.39 -1.94 -26.55
C MET A 1 40.45 -0.74 -26.40
N ASN A 2 39.61 -0.60 -27.42
CA ASN A 2 38.27 0.01 -27.55
C ASN A 2 37.79 1.07 -26.54
N LYS A 3 37.87 2.34 -26.95
CA LYS A 3 36.91 3.40 -26.59
C LYS A 3 35.69 3.27 -27.51
N ARG A 4 34.48 3.29 -26.95
CA ARG A 4 33.23 3.34 -27.73
C ARG A 4 32.47 4.60 -27.34
N GLU A 5 32.53 5.58 -28.24
CA GLU A 5 31.67 6.75 -28.24
C GLU A 5 30.26 6.31 -28.65
N PHE A 6 29.25 6.76 -27.90
CA PHE A 6 27.84 6.56 -28.23
C PHE A 6 27.30 7.89 -28.77
N MET A 7 27.23 8.00 -30.09
CA MET A 7 26.41 8.98 -30.81
C MET A 7 25.21 8.25 -31.43
N LEU A 8 24.00 8.58 -31.00
CA LEU A 8 22.73 8.33 -31.68
C LEU A 8 21.86 9.54 -31.29
N GLY A 9 21.47 10.47 -32.15
CA GLY A 9 21.11 10.31 -33.55
C GLY A 9 19.60 10.57 -33.66
N ALA A 10 19.22 11.84 -33.67
CA ALA A 10 17.85 12.28 -33.89
C ALA A 10 17.38 11.89 -35.30
N GLY A 11 16.17 11.36 -35.41
CA GLY A 11 15.54 11.05 -36.70
C GLY A 11 14.03 10.90 -36.53
N ALA A 12 13.31 12.00 -36.75
CA ALA A 12 11.88 11.98 -37.00
C ALA A 12 11.64 11.69 -38.49
N LEU A 13 10.58 10.93 -38.83
CA LEU A 13 9.45 11.38 -39.65
C LEU A 13 8.62 10.21 -40.24
N ILE A 14 7.31 10.34 -40.04
CA ILE A 14 6.19 10.07 -40.97
C ILE A 14 5.85 8.61 -41.32
N GLY A 15 4.65 8.21 -40.89
CA GLY A 15 3.58 7.81 -41.83
C GLY A 15 3.07 6.38 -41.74
N ALA A 16 1.83 6.21 -41.26
CA ALA A 16 0.75 5.51 -41.96
C ALA A 16 -0.53 5.50 -41.10
N ALA A 17 -1.48 6.37 -41.47
CA ALA A 17 -2.87 6.22 -41.05
C ALA A 17 -3.49 5.03 -41.80
N SER A 18 -4.10 4.11 -41.07
CA SER A 18 -4.89 3.02 -41.65
C SER A 18 -6.35 3.18 -41.21
N THR A 19 -7.11 3.79 -42.13
CA THR A 19 -8.51 3.55 -42.48
C THR A 19 -9.51 3.10 -41.40
N ALA A 20 -10.48 3.99 -41.17
CA ALA A 20 -11.79 3.70 -40.61
C ALA A 20 -12.51 2.57 -41.36
N GLY A 21 -13.05 1.61 -40.60
CA GLY A 21 -14.09 0.68 -41.05
C GLY A 21 -15.41 1.03 -40.37
N ALA A 22 -16.32 1.64 -41.12
CA ALA A 22 -17.77 1.65 -40.88
C ALA A 22 -18.37 0.62 -41.86
N ALA A 23 -19.45 -0.12 -41.63
CA ALA A 23 -20.39 -0.33 -40.54
C ALA A 23 -21.18 -1.61 -40.91
N THR A 24 -21.84 -2.28 -39.95
CA THR A 24 -23.23 -2.72 -40.12
C THR A 24 -23.82 -3.12 -38.77
N ALA A 25 -25.06 -2.65 -38.57
CA ALA A 25 -25.87 -2.82 -37.39
C ALA A 25 -26.17 -4.28 -37.07
N GLY A 26 -25.83 -4.69 -35.85
CA GLY A 26 -26.52 -5.72 -35.11
C GLY A 26 -27.00 -5.07 -33.83
N VAL A 27 -28.31 -4.91 -33.67
CA VAL A 27 -28.94 -4.42 -32.43
C VAL A 27 -28.73 -5.47 -31.36
N GLY A 28 -27.60 -5.37 -30.67
CA GLY A 28 -27.40 -5.91 -29.34
C GLY A 28 -27.04 -4.73 -28.47
N MET A 29 -28.02 -4.12 -27.81
CA MET A 29 -27.72 -3.35 -26.61
C MET A 29 -27.20 -4.36 -25.59
N ALA A 30 -25.90 -4.66 -25.66
CA ALA A 30 -25.18 -5.16 -24.52
C ALA A 30 -25.23 -4.00 -23.52
N GLU A 31 -26.16 -4.11 -22.57
CA GLU A 31 -26.14 -3.24 -21.40
C GLU A 31 -24.70 -3.26 -20.86
N PRO A 32 -24.08 -2.09 -20.63
CA PRO A 32 -22.81 -2.07 -19.93
C PRO A 32 -23.07 -2.72 -18.57
N ASP A 33 -22.46 -3.89 -18.34
CA ASP A 33 -22.54 -4.67 -17.11
C ASP A 33 -22.50 -3.73 -15.89
N ALA A 34 -23.67 -3.40 -15.34
CA ALA A 34 -23.80 -2.56 -14.16
C ALA A 34 -23.12 -3.24 -12.95
N ASP A 35 -22.97 -4.57 -13.00
CA ASP A 35 -22.19 -5.36 -12.06
C ASP A 35 -20.68 -5.12 -12.18
N ALA A 36 -20.14 -4.94 -13.39
CA ALA A 36 -18.73 -4.60 -13.57
C ALA A 36 -18.41 -3.18 -13.08
N ASP A 37 -19.36 -2.25 -13.18
CA ASP A 37 -19.24 -0.89 -12.64
C ASP A 37 -19.40 -0.85 -11.11
N ARG A 38 -20.30 -1.67 -10.54
CA ARG A 38 -20.42 -1.88 -9.09
C ARG A 38 -19.17 -2.50 -8.45
N ALA A 39 -18.53 -3.45 -9.13
CA ALA A 39 -17.28 -4.04 -8.65
C ALA A 39 -16.11 -3.03 -8.67
N ARG A 40 -16.10 -2.07 -9.60
CA ARG A 40 -15.09 -0.98 -9.63
C ARG A 40 -15.33 0.11 -8.58
N THR A 41 -16.58 0.28 -8.13
CA THR A 41 -16.96 1.30 -7.15
C THR A 41 -16.98 0.79 -5.71
N ALA A 42 -16.88 -0.53 -5.48
CA ALA A 42 -16.79 -1.10 -4.15
C ALA A 42 -15.52 -0.62 -3.43
N ARG A 43 -15.70 0.20 -2.38
CA ARG A 43 -14.60 0.60 -1.50
C ARG A 43 -14.00 -0.67 -0.87
N PRO A 44 -12.67 -0.85 -0.90
CA PRO A 44 -12.04 -2.00 -0.26
C PRO A 44 -12.36 -2.00 1.25
N PRO A 45 -12.47 -3.19 1.88
CA PRO A 45 -12.78 -3.28 3.29
C PRO A 45 -11.73 -2.53 4.12
N GLU A 46 -12.20 -1.71 5.06
CA GLU A 46 -11.32 -0.95 5.96
C GLU A 46 -11.05 -1.80 7.20
N LEU A 47 -9.77 -2.00 7.54
CA LEU A 47 -9.39 -2.52 8.85
C LEU A 47 -9.73 -1.45 9.89
N ALA A 48 -10.35 -1.86 10.98
CA ALA A 48 -10.74 -0.92 12.02
C ALA A 48 -9.49 -0.32 12.69
N PRO A 49 -9.43 1.02 12.87
CA PRO A 49 -8.26 1.67 13.46
C PRO A 49 -8.09 1.36 14.96
N ASP A 50 -9.14 0.84 15.61
CA ASP A 50 -9.20 0.38 17.00
C ASP A 50 -8.91 -1.13 17.14
N LEU A 51 -8.23 -1.73 16.16
CA LEU A 51 -7.79 -3.12 16.27
C LEU A 51 -6.89 -3.29 17.50
N ALA A 52 -7.33 -4.14 18.43
CA ALA A 52 -6.54 -4.53 19.60
C ALA A 52 -5.21 -5.20 19.21
N MET A 53 -4.22 -5.15 20.10
CA MET A 53 -2.88 -5.71 19.86
C MET A 53 -2.95 -7.18 19.45
N ALA A 54 -3.77 -7.98 20.12
CA ALA A 54 -3.95 -9.40 19.82
C ALA A 54 -4.38 -9.65 18.37
N LYS A 55 -5.16 -8.75 17.77
CA LYS A 55 -5.53 -8.84 16.36
C LYS A 55 -4.38 -8.48 15.44
N TRP A 56 -3.58 -7.46 15.79
CA TRP A 56 -2.38 -7.08 15.05
C TRP A 56 -1.32 -8.18 14.99
N GLN A 57 -1.21 -8.99 16.04
CA GLN A 57 -0.29 -10.13 16.07
C GLN A 57 -0.57 -11.16 14.97
N HIS A 58 -1.81 -11.25 14.47
CA HIS A 58 -2.14 -12.13 13.34
C HIS A 58 -1.57 -11.66 11.99
N TYR A 59 -1.18 -10.39 11.88
CA TYR A 59 -0.60 -9.81 10.67
C TYR A 59 0.93 -9.77 10.70
N LEU A 60 1.57 -10.37 11.72
CA LEU A 60 3.04 -10.42 11.80
C LEU A 60 3.62 -11.16 10.60
N GLY A 61 4.57 -10.52 9.91
CA GLY A 61 5.17 -11.02 8.69
C GLY A 61 4.40 -10.67 7.41
N ASP A 62 3.18 -10.17 7.51
CA ASP A 62 2.39 -9.77 6.34
C ASP A 62 2.89 -8.47 5.72
N GLU A 63 2.66 -8.37 4.41
CA GLU A 63 3.06 -7.22 3.61
C GLU A 63 1.89 -6.26 3.35
N PHE A 64 2.22 -4.98 3.43
CA PHE A 64 1.34 -3.86 3.23
C PHE A 64 1.94 -2.95 2.16
N ALA A 65 1.17 -2.70 1.10
CA ALA A 65 1.51 -1.69 0.12
C ALA A 65 1.34 -0.30 0.74
N ALA A 66 2.38 0.53 0.63
CA ALA A 66 2.42 1.90 1.10
C ALA A 66 2.73 2.85 -0.07
N PRO A 67 2.54 4.17 0.07
CA PRO A 67 3.02 5.13 -0.91
C PRO A 67 4.52 4.94 -1.18
N GLY A 68 4.88 4.61 -2.43
CA GLY A 68 6.26 4.48 -2.87
C GLY A 68 6.98 3.17 -2.49
N GLY A 69 6.31 2.17 -1.93
CA GLY A 69 6.96 0.88 -1.67
C GLY A 69 6.12 -0.13 -0.88
N MET A 70 6.80 -1.18 -0.41
CA MET A 70 6.21 -2.22 0.44
C MET A 70 6.74 -2.08 1.87
N LEU A 71 5.89 -2.40 2.83
CA LEU A 71 6.20 -2.50 4.24
C LEU A 71 5.77 -3.87 4.75
N ARG A 72 6.58 -4.51 5.58
CA ARG A 72 6.24 -5.74 6.28
C ARG A 72 6.10 -5.45 7.76
N LEU A 73 5.02 -5.89 8.38
CA LEU A 73 4.88 -5.81 9.84
C LEU A 73 5.88 -6.77 10.47
N SER A 74 6.93 -6.24 11.09
CA SER A 74 8.00 -7.04 11.69
C SER A 74 7.76 -7.32 13.16
N GLU A 75 7.08 -6.42 13.88
CA GLU A 75 6.91 -6.54 15.31
C GLU A 75 5.64 -5.84 15.79
N VAL A 76 5.05 -6.39 16.86
CA VAL A 76 4.00 -5.77 17.67
C VAL A 76 4.54 -5.74 19.09
N GLN A 77 4.99 -4.57 19.53
CA GLN A 77 5.61 -4.37 20.84
C GLN A 77 4.55 -3.90 21.83
N ASP A 78 4.35 -4.68 22.89
CA ASP A 78 3.57 -4.23 24.05
C ASP A 78 4.38 -3.16 24.80
N GLU A 79 3.84 -1.95 24.89
CA GLU A 79 4.44 -0.84 25.63
C GLU A 79 3.97 -0.93 27.08
N CYS A 80 4.29 -2.05 27.74
CA CYS A 80 3.87 -2.35 29.10
C CYS A 80 4.69 -1.49 30.08
N GLY A 81 4.34 -0.21 30.14
CA GLY A 81 5.15 0.82 30.78
C GLY A 81 4.34 2.04 31.22
N ALA A 82 3.09 1.85 31.68
CA ALA A 82 2.48 2.62 32.77
C ALA A 82 1.00 2.29 33.02
N ARG A 83 0.22 1.86 32.01
CA ARG A 83 -1.26 1.78 32.14
C ARG A 83 -1.96 0.75 31.24
N SER A 84 -1.30 -0.29 30.73
CA SER A 84 -2.02 -1.45 30.17
C SER A 84 -2.73 -2.20 31.31
N GLY A 85 -3.86 -1.65 31.75
CA GLY A 85 -4.79 -2.24 32.70
C GLY A 85 -6.01 -2.80 31.95
N ALA A 86 -6.99 -3.33 32.68
CA ALA A 86 -8.21 -3.90 32.09
C ALA A 86 -9.01 -2.95 31.17
N THR A 87 -8.67 -1.66 31.13
CA THR A 87 -9.42 -0.59 30.45
C THR A 87 -8.59 0.17 29.40
N ALA A 88 -7.32 -0.17 29.18
CA ALA A 88 -6.50 0.51 28.18
C ALA A 88 -5.40 -0.40 27.64
N GLU A 89 -5.12 -0.28 26.34
CA GLU A 89 -4.09 -1.05 25.65
C GLU A 89 -3.12 -0.09 24.94
N GLN A 90 -1.82 -0.22 25.23
CA GLN A 90 -0.76 0.59 24.61
C GLN A 90 0.26 -0.33 23.96
N PHE A 91 0.46 -0.15 22.66
CA PHE A 91 1.38 -0.96 21.88
C PHE A 91 1.89 -0.21 20.66
N SER A 92 2.99 -0.69 20.11
CA SER A 92 3.64 -0.14 18.93
C SER A 92 3.71 -1.20 17.84
N LEU A 93 3.43 -0.81 16.60
CA LEU A 93 3.71 -1.62 15.41
C LEU A 93 5.02 -1.16 14.80
N LEU A 94 5.93 -2.10 14.54
CA LEU A 94 7.13 -1.83 13.75
C LEU A 94 7.01 -2.46 12.37
N PHE A 95 7.25 -1.65 11.36
CA PHE A 95 7.30 -2.05 9.97
C PHE A 95 8.71 -1.90 9.43
N VAL A 96 9.10 -2.83 8.57
CA VAL A 96 10.36 -2.78 7.81
C VAL A 96 10.06 -2.81 6.32
N GLY A 97 10.75 -2.01 5.52
CA GLY A 97 10.51 -2.08 4.08
C GLY A 97 11.29 -1.10 3.22
N THR A 98 10.79 -0.94 1.99
CA THR A 98 11.41 -0.13 0.94
C THR A 98 10.71 1.20 0.72
N ALA A 99 9.52 1.39 1.31
CA ALA A 99 8.84 2.67 1.26
C ALA A 99 9.72 3.75 1.90
N ALA A 100 9.60 4.99 1.42
CA ALA A 100 10.31 6.16 1.93
C ALA A 100 9.28 7.14 2.52
N LEU A 101 8.68 6.75 3.65
CA LEU A 101 7.59 7.52 4.25
C LEU A 101 8.14 8.63 5.15
N THR A 102 7.56 9.82 5.06
CA THR A 102 7.74 10.86 6.07
C THR A 102 6.83 10.61 7.26
N ALA A 103 7.07 11.29 8.38
CA ALA A 103 6.15 11.24 9.50
C ALA A 103 4.76 11.76 9.09
N GLY A 104 3.71 11.01 9.36
CA GLY A 104 2.34 11.38 8.98
C GLY A 104 1.40 10.19 8.86
N THR A 105 0.13 10.47 8.53
CA THR A 105 -0.87 9.43 8.27
C THR A 105 -0.76 8.89 6.86
N HIS A 106 -0.56 7.58 6.73
CA HIS A 106 -0.42 6.88 5.45
C HIS A 106 -1.49 5.80 5.33
N ALA A 107 -2.08 5.70 4.13
CA ALA A 107 -2.98 4.61 3.79
C ALA A 107 -2.18 3.39 3.35
N LEU A 108 -2.18 2.35 4.17
CA LEU A 108 -1.62 1.05 3.87
C LEU A 108 -2.69 0.13 3.28
N ARG A 109 -2.28 -0.78 2.39
CA ARG A 109 -3.16 -1.80 1.81
C ARG A 109 -2.56 -3.19 2.00
N HIS A 110 -3.28 -4.05 2.70
CA HIS A 110 -2.93 -5.45 2.89
C HIS A 110 -3.20 -6.28 1.61
N GLY A 111 -2.51 -7.42 1.46
CA GLY A 111 -2.67 -8.33 0.31
C GLY A 111 -4.10 -8.88 0.14
N THR A 112 -4.90 -8.95 1.21
CA THR A 112 -6.32 -9.33 1.16
C THR A 112 -7.24 -8.24 0.58
N GLY A 113 -6.68 -7.09 0.18
CA GLY A 113 -7.43 -5.93 -0.30
C GLY A 113 -7.88 -4.99 0.82
N GLN A 114 -7.69 -5.36 2.09
CA GLN A 114 -8.02 -4.50 3.21
C GLN A 114 -7.15 -3.23 3.24
N ARG A 115 -7.70 -2.10 3.70
CA ARG A 115 -6.99 -0.82 3.85
C ARG A 115 -7.00 -0.33 5.28
N ILE A 116 -5.94 0.34 5.69
CA ILE A 116 -5.85 1.02 6.99
C ILE A 116 -5.08 2.33 6.88
N ALA A 117 -5.53 3.36 7.58
CA ALA A 117 -4.78 4.61 7.71
C ALA A 117 -4.04 4.62 9.05
N LEU A 118 -2.71 4.68 9.01
CA LEU A 118 -1.86 4.68 10.21
C LEU A 118 -1.01 5.94 10.26
N PHE A 119 -0.90 6.56 11.44
CA PHE A 119 0.15 7.54 11.67
C PHE A 119 1.48 6.79 11.85
N MET A 120 2.42 7.04 10.94
CA MET A 120 3.73 6.37 10.94
C MET A 120 4.84 7.38 11.11
N GLN A 121 5.92 6.97 11.77
CA GLN A 121 7.13 7.76 11.94
C GLN A 121 8.35 6.93 11.52
N PRO A 122 9.36 7.53 10.85
CA PRO A 122 10.64 6.87 10.63
C PRO A 122 11.29 6.50 11.97
N ALA A 123 11.72 5.24 12.09
CA ALA A 123 12.32 4.68 13.30
C ALA A 123 13.80 4.26 13.09
N GLY A 124 14.42 4.75 12.02
CA GLY A 124 15.81 4.46 11.66
C GLY A 124 15.93 3.34 10.64
N LEU A 125 16.97 2.51 10.80
CA LEU A 125 17.26 1.39 9.91
C LEU A 125 17.33 0.08 10.69
N SER A 126 16.92 -1.02 10.05
CA SER A 126 17.09 -2.38 10.58
C SER A 126 18.57 -2.78 10.59
N ALA A 127 18.89 -3.89 11.26
CA ALA A 127 20.24 -4.46 11.22
C ALA A 127 20.70 -4.81 9.78
N GLN A 128 19.76 -5.04 8.87
CA GLN A 128 20.00 -5.31 7.45
C GLN A 128 20.00 -4.03 6.59
N GLY A 129 19.91 -2.84 7.19
CA GLY A 129 19.92 -1.55 6.50
C GLY A 129 18.61 -1.16 5.82
N GLN A 130 17.50 -1.82 6.13
CA GLN A 130 16.18 -1.47 5.58
C GLN A 130 15.52 -0.37 6.42
N ALA A 131 14.68 0.47 5.81
CA ALA A 131 13.97 1.52 6.53
C ALA A 131 12.99 0.91 7.55
N LEU A 132 13.04 1.42 8.78
CA LEU A 132 12.11 1.08 9.85
C LEU A 132 11.09 2.19 10.06
N TYR A 133 9.87 1.79 10.38
CA TYR A 133 8.78 2.69 10.70
C TYR A 133 8.01 2.21 11.91
N ARG A 134 7.53 3.14 12.72
CA ARG A 134 6.76 2.87 13.94
C ARG A 134 5.39 3.52 13.85
N ALA A 135 4.37 2.83 14.34
CA ALA A 135 3.03 3.38 14.58
C ALA A 135 2.60 3.05 16.01
N ASP A 136 2.25 4.07 16.79
CA ASP A 136 1.89 3.94 18.20
C ASP A 136 0.38 3.94 18.39
N PHE A 137 -0.10 3.06 19.26
CA PHE A 137 -1.52 2.92 19.58
C PHE A 137 -1.75 3.11 21.08
N ASN A 138 -2.85 3.78 21.39
CA ASN A 138 -3.37 3.94 22.74
C ASN A 138 -4.88 3.81 22.67
N LEU A 139 -5.37 2.60 22.92
CA LEU A 139 -6.77 2.25 22.86
C LEU A 139 -7.37 2.34 24.26
N LEU A 140 -8.54 2.97 24.36
CA LEU A 140 -9.36 2.95 25.58
C LEU A 140 -10.43 1.87 25.39
N GLY A 141 -10.48 0.92 26.34
CA GLY A 141 -11.40 -0.22 26.34
C GLY A 141 -12.66 0.01 27.16
#